data_AF-A0A9Q5ZH01-F1
#
_entry.id   AF-A0A9Q5ZH01-F1
#
_cell.length_a   1.000
_cell.length_b   1.000
_cell.length_c   1.000
_cell.angle_alpha   90.00
_cell.angle_beta   90.00
_cell.angle_gamma   90.00
#
_symmetry.space_group_name_H-M   'P 1'
#
loop_
_entity.id
_entity.type
_entity.pdbx_description
1 polymer ?
#
loop_
_entity_poly.entity_id
_entity_poly.type
_entity_poly.pdbx_seq_one_letter_code
_entity_poly.pdbx_strand_id
1 'polypeptide(L)'
;MKRTQKYSKACQILTFPHQIQDELYAELNRLGWYWQAAKKEWERDDTPAKEATKLIRVRVWAAREIVENAADLFAENVEGMGLKLLERSNPYPCRPPNQLESRIYLTFEDLEDA
;
A
#
# COMPACT_ATOMS: atom_id res chain seq x y z
N MET A 1 9.34 13.49 23.71
CA MET A 1 9.67 13.03 22.34
C MET A 1 11.15 12.79 22.18
N LYS A 2 11.56 11.69 21.54
CA LYS A 2 12.97 11.45 21.19
C LYS A 2 13.40 12.42 20.09
N ARG A 3 14.39 13.29 20.35
CA ARG A 3 14.95 14.18 19.32
C ARG A 3 15.80 13.36 18.34
N THR A 4 15.15 12.77 17.35
CA THR A 4 15.83 12.12 16.23
C THR A 4 16.36 13.18 15.27
N GLN A 5 17.36 12.83 14.46
CA GLN A 5 17.88 13.75 13.45
C GLN A 5 16.81 14.17 12.43
N LYS A 6 15.91 13.23 12.07
CA LYS A 6 14.74 13.50 11.21
C LYS A 6 13.84 14.57 11.82
N TYR A 7 13.53 14.44 13.11
CA TYR A 7 12.70 15.40 13.84
C TYR A 7 13.37 16.78 13.93
N SER A 8 14.65 16.82 14.32
CA SER A 8 15.37 18.08 14.46
C SER A 8 15.45 18.85 13.13
N LYS A 9 15.69 18.17 12.01
CA LYS A 9 15.67 18.80 10.67
C LYS A 9 14.27 19.18 10.21
N ALA A 10 13.24 18.40 10.57
CA ALA A 10 11.84 18.75 10.28
C ALA A 10 11.46 20.09 10.94
N CYS A 11 11.82 20.29 12.21
CA CYS A 11 11.57 21.53 12.94
C CYS A 11 12.35 22.75 12.40
N GLN A 12 13.46 22.53 11.66
CA GLN A 12 14.20 23.61 11.01
C GLN A 12 13.49 24.12 9.75
N ILE A 13 12.68 23.28 9.12
CA ILE A 13 11.99 23.58 7.86
C ILE A 13 10.61 24.18 8.14
N LEU A 14 9.86 23.58 9.07
CA LEU A 14 8.48 23.96 9.33
C LEU A 14 8.24 24.09 10.83
N THR A 15 7.71 25.26 11.21
CA THR A 15 7.13 25.46 12.53
C THR A 15 5.65 25.14 12.45
N PHE A 16 5.28 23.93 12.89
CA PHE A 16 3.90 23.43 12.88
C PHE A 16 3.51 22.98 14.29
N PRO A 17 2.36 23.38 14.85
CA PRO A 17 1.88 22.86 16.13
C PRO A 17 1.52 21.38 16.01
N HIS A 18 2.15 20.51 16.81
CA HIS A 18 1.88 19.07 16.81
C HIS A 18 2.11 18.45 18.19
N GLN A 19 1.41 17.36 18.46
CA GLN A 19 1.52 16.55 19.68
C GLN A 19 2.40 15.32 19.47
N ILE A 20 2.44 14.77 18.25
CA ILE A 20 3.31 13.64 17.87
C ILE A 20 4.17 13.98 16.64
N GLN A 21 5.35 13.37 16.51
CA GLN A 21 6.28 13.71 15.41
C GLN A 21 5.67 13.41 14.03
N ASP A 22 4.82 12.40 13.96
CA ASP A 22 4.18 11.96 12.72
C ASP A 22 3.24 13.02 12.13
N GLU A 23 2.65 13.89 12.96
CA GLU A 23 1.83 15.00 12.48
C GLU A 23 2.69 16.05 11.75
N LEU A 24 3.86 16.41 12.30
CA LEU A 24 4.82 17.29 11.62
C LEU A 24 5.32 16.66 10.31
N TYR A 25 5.57 15.35 10.31
CA TYR A 25 6.03 14.64 9.11
C TYR A 25 4.93 14.54 8.04
N ALA A 26 3.69 14.30 8.45
CA ALA A 26 2.55 14.28 7.55
C ALA A 26 2.35 15.65 6.89
N GLU A 27 2.48 16.73 7.67
CA GLU A 27 2.36 18.08 7.14
C GLU A 27 3.53 18.43 6.20
N LEU A 28 4.76 18.04 6.52
CA LEU A 28 5.89 18.17 5.61
C LEU A 28 5.66 17.41 4.29
N ASN A 29 5.19 16.16 4.35
CA ASN A 29 4.85 15.39 3.16
C ASN A 29 3.76 16.06 2.32
N ARG A 30 2.73 16.63 2.97
CA ARG A 30 1.65 17.37 2.31
C ARG A 30 2.18 18.59 1.55
N LEU A 31 3.26 19.21 2.05
CA LEU A 31 3.96 20.33 1.44
C LEU A 31 5.05 19.91 0.44
N GLY A 32 5.15 18.61 0.12
CA GLY A 32 6.11 18.08 -0.86
C GLY A 32 7.51 17.81 -0.30
N TRP A 33 7.70 17.80 1.01
CA TRP A 33 8.98 17.45 1.64
C TRP A 33 9.02 15.97 2.01
N TYR A 34 10.07 15.27 1.55
CA TYR A 34 10.27 13.84 1.81
C TYR A 34 11.62 13.59 2.49
N TRP A 35 11.62 12.71 3.49
CA TRP A 35 12.83 12.35 4.21
C TRP A 35 13.70 11.37 3.43
N GLN A 36 14.87 11.83 3.00
CA GLN A 36 15.92 11.01 2.39
C GLN A 36 16.78 10.37 3.47
N ALA A 37 16.49 9.11 3.80
CA ALA A 37 17.17 8.42 4.90
C ALA A 37 18.70 8.29 4.72
N ALA A 38 19.17 8.09 3.49
CA ALA A 38 20.60 7.97 3.18
C ALA A 38 21.35 9.31 3.40
N LYS A 39 20.75 10.42 2.95
CA LYS A 39 21.30 11.78 3.11
C LYS A 39 21.01 12.38 4.48
N LYS A 40 20.07 11.78 5.21
CA LYS A 40 19.53 12.26 6.49
C LYS A 40 19.03 13.70 6.36
N GLU A 41 18.27 13.97 5.30
CA GLU A 41 17.75 15.30 4.94
C GLU A 41 16.31 15.22 4.47
N TRP A 42 15.58 16.33 4.64
CA TRP A 42 14.29 16.52 3.99
C TRP A 42 14.57 17.22 2.67
N GLU A 43 14.14 16.60 1.59
CA GLU A 43 14.24 17.16 0.26
C GLU A 43 12.85 17.47 -0.24
N ARG A 44 12.69 18.65 -0.83
CA ARG A 44 11.45 19.02 -1.49
C ARG A 44 11.44 18.43 -2.89
N ASP A 45 10.35 17.74 -3.21
CA ASP A 45 10.10 17.18 -4.53
C ASP A 45 8.76 17.74 -5.04
N ASP A 46 8.85 18.71 -5.95
CA ASP A 46 7.69 19.32 -6.61
C ASP A 46 7.34 18.58 -7.92
N THR A 47 7.90 17.39 -8.16
CA THR A 47 7.54 16.57 -9.33
C THR A 47 6.04 16.27 -9.29
N PRO A 48 5.28 16.56 -10.36
CA PRO A 48 3.86 16.25 -10.42
C PRO A 48 3.61 14.78 -10.10
N ALA A 49 2.61 14.51 -9.26
CA ALA A 49 2.20 13.16 -8.97
C ALA A 49 1.78 12.46 -10.28
N LYS A 50 2.26 11.23 -10.47
CA LYS A 50 1.72 10.35 -11.51
C LYS A 50 0.30 9.97 -11.12
N GLU A 51 -0.55 9.73 -12.11
CA GLU A 51 -1.87 9.16 -11.87
C GLU A 51 -1.76 7.88 -11.04
N ALA A 52 -2.66 7.75 -10.06
CA ALA A 52 -2.75 6.55 -9.25
C ALA A 52 -3.12 5.35 -10.14
N THR A 53 -2.64 4.17 -9.78
CA THR A 53 -3.04 2.96 -10.49
C THR A 53 -4.53 2.69 -10.24
N LYS A 54 -5.27 2.37 -11.30
CA LYS A 54 -6.64 1.84 -11.20
C LYS A 54 -6.68 0.37 -10.77
N LEU A 55 -5.51 -0.26 -10.54
CA LEU A 55 -5.41 -1.68 -10.23
C LEU A 55 -5.52 -1.95 -8.72
N ILE A 56 -6.40 -2.88 -8.38
CA ILE A 56 -6.50 -3.45 -7.03
C ILE A 56 -5.93 -4.85 -7.07
N ARG A 57 -4.87 -5.11 -6.28
CA ARG A 57 -4.21 -6.42 -6.21
C ARG A 57 -4.47 -7.06 -4.87
N VAL A 58 -5.05 -8.26 -4.88
CA VAL A 58 -5.41 -9.01 -3.68
C VAL A 58 -4.68 -10.35 -3.66
N ARG A 59 -4.17 -10.71 -2.48
CA ARG A 59 -3.58 -12.02 -2.23
C ARG A 59 -4.48 -12.79 -1.28
N VAL A 60 -5.14 -13.81 -1.79
CA VAL A 60 -5.92 -14.75 -1.00
C VAL A 60 -4.98 -15.86 -0.53
N TRP A 61 -4.89 -16.06 0.79
CA TRP A 61 -4.01 -17.06 1.40
C TRP A 61 -4.81 -17.82 2.45
N ALA A 62 -4.96 -19.12 2.25
CA ALA A 62 -5.71 -19.99 3.13
C ALA A 62 -5.20 -21.44 3.03
N ALA A 63 -5.83 -22.35 3.76
CA ALA A 63 -5.61 -23.78 3.61
C ALA A 63 -5.90 -24.23 2.16
N ARG A 64 -5.13 -25.21 1.68
CA ARG A 64 -5.16 -25.65 0.27
C ARG A 64 -6.56 -26.07 -0.17
N GLU A 65 -7.37 -26.63 0.72
CA GLU A 65 -8.70 -27.16 0.42
C GLU A 65 -9.75 -26.06 0.24
N ILE A 66 -9.51 -24.84 0.76
CA ILE A 66 -10.50 -23.75 0.77
C ILE A 66 -10.07 -22.51 -0.02
N VAL A 67 -8.80 -22.41 -0.42
CA VAL A 67 -8.25 -21.17 -1.02
C VAL A 67 -8.94 -20.80 -2.33
N GLU A 68 -9.31 -21.78 -3.16
CA GLU A 68 -9.99 -21.53 -4.44
C GLU A 68 -11.39 -20.97 -4.20
N ASN A 69 -12.20 -21.65 -3.38
CA ASN A 69 -13.54 -21.19 -3.02
C ASN A 69 -13.51 -19.80 -2.38
N ALA A 70 -12.52 -19.51 -1.52
CA ALA A 70 -12.37 -18.20 -0.92
C ALA A 70 -11.99 -17.12 -1.95
N ALA A 71 -11.14 -17.45 -2.91
CA ALA A 71 -10.77 -16.54 -3.99
C ALA A 71 -11.94 -16.26 -4.93
N ASP A 72 -12.75 -17.27 -5.23
CA ASP A 72 -13.92 -17.14 -6.11
C ASP A 72 -15.01 -16.30 -5.43
N LEU A 73 -15.32 -16.58 -4.15
CA LEU A 73 -16.26 -15.76 -3.38
C LEU A 73 -15.79 -14.30 -3.25
N PHE A 74 -14.48 -14.07 -3.09
CA PHE A 74 -13.94 -12.72 -3.06
C PHE A 74 -14.08 -12.03 -4.42
N ALA A 75 -13.75 -12.73 -5.52
CA ALA A 75 -13.89 -12.21 -6.86
C ALA A 75 -15.34 -11.81 -7.18
N GLU A 76 -16.31 -12.69 -6.90
CA GLU A 76 -17.73 -12.42 -7.14
C GLU A 76 -18.22 -11.17 -6.37
N ASN A 77 -17.84 -11.01 -5.11
CA ASN A 77 -18.22 -9.85 -4.32
C ASN A 77 -17.61 -8.56 -4.87
N VAL A 78 -16.34 -8.60 -5.24
CA VAL A 78 -15.61 -7.44 -5.77
C VAL A 78 -16.11 -7.04 -7.15
N GLU A 79 -16.45 -8.01 -8.01
CA GLU A 79 -17.12 -7.74 -9.28
C GLU A 79 -18.52 -7.14 -9.08
N GLY A 80 -19.25 -7.60 -8.05
CA GLY A 80 -20.52 -6.98 -7.62
C GLY A 80 -20.40 -5.52 -7.16
N MET A 81 -19.19 -5.07 -6.79
CA MET A 81 -18.90 -3.67 -6.44
C MET A 81 -18.51 -2.82 -7.67
N GLY A 82 -18.50 -3.37 -8.88
CA GLY A 82 -18.20 -2.66 -10.12
C GLY A 82 -16.75 -2.77 -10.60
N LEU A 83 -15.92 -3.56 -9.91
CA LEU A 83 -14.52 -3.79 -10.29
C LEU A 83 -14.43 -4.94 -11.30
N LYS A 84 -13.55 -4.85 -12.29
CA LYS A 84 -13.37 -5.92 -13.28
C LYS A 84 -12.21 -6.83 -12.89
N LEU A 85 -12.43 -8.15 -12.79
CA LEU A 85 -11.34 -9.09 -12.64
C LEU A 85 -10.51 -9.15 -13.93
N LEU A 86 -9.23 -8.80 -13.83
CA LEU A 86 -8.28 -8.86 -14.94
C LEU A 86 -7.46 -10.16 -14.94
N GLU A 87 -7.05 -10.60 -13.76
CA GLU A 87 -6.17 -11.75 -13.61
C GLU A 87 -6.51 -12.54 -12.35
N ARG A 88 -6.52 -13.86 -12.48
CA ARG A 88 -6.55 -14.83 -11.39
C ARG A 88 -5.44 -15.85 -11.61
N SER A 89 -4.51 -15.95 -10.67
CA SER A 89 -3.46 -16.97 -10.74
C SER A 89 -4.02 -18.36 -10.43
N ASN A 90 -3.31 -19.40 -10.87
CA ASN A 90 -3.48 -20.73 -10.29
C ASN A 90 -3.07 -20.72 -8.80
N PRO A 91 -3.58 -21.66 -7.97
CA PRO A 91 -3.12 -21.81 -6.61
C PRO A 91 -1.62 -22.10 -6.56
N TYR A 92 -0.90 -21.25 -5.85
CA TYR A 92 0.52 -21.43 -5.59
C TYR A 92 0.71 -22.09 -4.22
N PRO A 93 1.24 -23.33 -4.14
CA PRO A 93 1.46 -24.00 -2.87
C PRO A 93 2.54 -23.28 -2.07
N CYS A 94 2.34 -23.16 -0.76
CA CYS A 94 3.35 -22.65 0.14
C CYS A 94 4.46 -23.68 0.38
N ARG A 95 5.68 -23.19 0.65
CA ARG A 95 6.81 -24.05 1.01
C ARG A 95 6.72 -24.49 2.47
N PRO A 96 7.41 -25.57 2.87
CA PRO A 96 7.51 -25.95 4.27
C PRO A 96 7.98 -24.80 5.17
N PRO A 97 7.43 -24.66 6.38
CA PRO A 97 6.51 -25.59 7.08
C PRO A 97 5.02 -25.42 6.72
N ASN A 98 4.68 -24.52 5.78
CA ASN A 98 3.30 -24.14 5.48
C ASN A 98 2.71 -24.88 4.27
N GLN A 99 3.18 -26.09 3.97
CA GLN A 99 2.78 -26.85 2.77
C GLN A 99 1.28 -27.21 2.69
N LEU A 100 0.53 -27.02 3.78
CA LEU A 100 -0.93 -27.19 3.81
C LEU A 100 -1.68 -25.93 3.37
N GLU A 101 -0.97 -24.84 3.10
CA GLU A 101 -1.54 -23.58 2.63
C GLU A 101 -1.21 -23.34 1.16
N SER A 102 -2.05 -22.53 0.52
CA SER A 102 -1.87 -22.08 -0.85
C SER A 102 -2.23 -20.60 -0.97
N ARG A 103 -1.75 -19.96 -2.04
CA ARG A 103 -2.01 -18.54 -2.33
C ARG A 103 -2.56 -18.37 -3.74
N ILE A 104 -3.55 -17.51 -3.89
CA ILE A 104 -4.08 -17.07 -5.19
C ILE A 104 -3.93 -15.54 -5.25
N TYR A 105 -3.46 -15.06 -6.40
CA TYR A 105 -3.34 -13.65 -6.68
C TYR A 105 -4.48 -13.23 -7.60
N LEU A 106 -5.21 -12.21 -7.19
CA LEU A 106 -6.30 -11.60 -7.93
C LEU A 106 -5.89 -10.16 -8.28
N THR A 107 -6.09 -9.76 -9.52
CA THR A 107 -5.92 -8.37 -9.97
C THR A 107 -7.24 -7.89 -10.53
N PHE A 108 -7.73 -6.79 -9.99
CA PHE A 108 -8.93 -6.10 -10.46
C PHE A 108 -8.56 -4.72 -11.00
N GLU A 109 -9.42 -4.16 -11.83
CA GLU A 109 -9.35 -2.79 -12.30
C GLU A 109 -10.66 -2.08 -11.95
N ASP A 110 -10.52 -0.87 -11.42
CA ASP A 110 -11.63 0.05 -11.25
C ASP A 110 -11.97 0.71 -12.58
N LEU A 111 -13.18 0.43 -13.07
CA LEU A 111 -13.68 0.94 -14.33
C LEU A 111 -14.36 2.30 -14.18
N GLU A 112 -14.33 2.94 -13.00
CA GLU A 112 -14.84 4.31 -12.87
C GLU A 112 -14.16 5.25 -13.91
N ASP A 113 -15.04 5.74 -14.79
CA ASP A 113 -14.90 6.60 -15.97
C ASP A 113 -13.81 6.24 -17.02
N ALA A 114 -14.31 5.65 -18.12
CA ALA A 114 -13.83 5.89 -19.48
C ALA A 114 -14.85 6.77 -20.22
#